data_AF-A0A6J4MXS2-F1
#
_entry.id   AF-A0A6J4MXS2-F1
#
_cell.length_a   1.000
_cell.length_b   1.000
_cell.length_c   1.000
_cell.angle_alpha   90.00
_cell.angle_beta   90.00
_cell.angle_gamma   90.00
#
_symmetry.space_group_name_H-M   'P 1'
#
loop_
_entity.id
_entity.type
_entity.pdbx_description
1 polymer ?
#
loop_
_entity_poly.entity_id
_entity_poly.type
_entity_poly.pdbx_seq_one_letter_code
_entity_poly.pdbx_strand_id
1 'polypeptide(L)'
;MRTPTKQALLTASLILVGASAVGCGGGGAPTDASEKEFCDGLTSLFTDMSSAGDSEKEAVAAVKKWGGTMEEVGTPESISEEGRKGFELMMEQVAELDEGDTAKDLERMDEDLSDSDNKAIDAFDAYTTDTCPSMAPEGQ
;
A
#
# COMPACT_ATOMS: atom_id res chain seq x y z
N MET A 1 8.29 52.89 27.10
CA MET A 1 8.13 52.05 25.89
C MET A 1 8.85 50.74 26.11
N ARG A 2 8.10 49.62 26.09
CA ARG A 2 8.53 48.25 25.71
C ARG A 2 7.29 47.36 25.79
N THR A 3 6.82 46.93 24.62
CA THR A 3 5.61 46.14 24.38
C THR A 3 5.83 44.68 24.79
N PRO A 4 4.85 43.98 25.39
CA PRO A 4 4.94 42.54 25.58
C PRO A 4 4.58 41.78 24.30
N THR A 5 5.55 41.07 23.74
CA THR A 5 5.40 40.14 22.62
C THR A 5 4.59 38.92 23.08
N LYS A 6 3.41 38.71 22.50
CA LYS A 6 2.65 37.46 22.64
C LYS A 6 3.27 36.43 21.70
N GLN A 7 4.23 35.65 22.19
CA GLN A 7 4.65 34.42 21.51
C GLN A 7 3.63 33.34 21.84
N ALA A 8 2.68 33.14 20.92
CA ALA A 8 1.84 31.95 20.90
C ALA A 8 2.71 30.77 20.44
N LEU A 9 3.27 30.04 21.40
CA LEU A 9 3.82 28.71 21.15
C LEU A 9 2.63 27.77 20.94
N LEU A 10 2.28 27.50 19.68
CA LEU A 10 1.39 26.41 19.33
C LEU A 10 2.17 25.11 19.56
N THR A 11 1.97 24.52 20.74
CA THR A 11 2.46 23.20 21.09
C THR A 11 1.79 22.17 20.16
N ALA A 12 2.61 21.52 19.35
CA ALA A 12 2.26 20.33 18.59
C ALA A 12 1.76 19.25 19.54
N SER A 13 0.50 18.85 19.38
CA SER A 13 -0.06 17.64 19.98
C SER A 13 -0.19 16.60 18.87
N LEU A 14 0.94 16.01 18.47
CA LEU A 14 0.96 14.74 17.75
C LEU A 14 0.57 13.66 18.77
N ILE A 15 -0.70 13.29 18.78
CA ILE A 15 -1.17 12.13 19.55
C ILE A 15 -0.76 10.89 18.73
N LEU A 16 0.42 10.35 19.00
CA LEU A 16 0.77 8.99 18.59
C LEU A 16 -0.08 8.02 19.42
N VAL A 17 -1.20 7.56 18.86
CA VAL A 17 -1.87 6.36 19.34
C VAL A 17 -1.23 5.17 18.63
N GLY A 18 -0.24 4.57 19.28
CA GLY A 18 0.26 3.25 18.91
C GLY A 18 -0.69 2.17 19.41
N ALA A 19 -1.16 1.30 18.51
CA ALA A 19 -1.85 0.06 18.83
C ALA A 19 -1.04 -1.13 18.28
N SER A 20 -0.33 -1.78 19.21
CA SER A 20 -0.02 -3.22 19.31
C SER A 20 0.27 -4.08 18.05
N ALA A 21 1.57 -4.29 17.81
CA ALA A 21 2.27 -5.58 17.81
C ALA A 21 1.67 -6.81 17.09
N VAL A 22 2.20 -7.09 15.90
CA VAL A 22 2.85 -8.37 15.53
C VAL A 22 3.92 -8.07 14.46
N GLY A 23 5.14 -8.59 14.63
CA GLY A 23 6.22 -8.47 13.64
C GLY A 23 7.32 -7.46 14.01
N CYS A 24 8.56 -7.82 13.77
CA CYS A 24 9.75 -7.24 14.38
C CYS A 24 10.41 -6.17 13.48
N GLY A 25 10.26 -4.88 13.83
CA GLY A 25 11.23 -3.83 13.52
C GLY A 25 10.97 -2.99 12.25
N GLY A 26 10.70 -1.70 12.47
CA GLY A 26 10.54 -0.69 11.41
C GLY A 26 9.06 -0.42 11.16
N GLY A 27 8.64 0.85 11.25
CA GLY A 27 7.24 1.23 11.11
C GLY A 27 6.64 0.68 9.82
N GLY A 28 5.50 0.00 9.94
CA GLY A 28 4.70 -0.40 8.78
C GLY A 28 4.32 0.82 7.94
N ALA A 29 3.75 0.56 6.77
CA ALA A 29 3.42 1.61 5.81
C ALA A 29 2.58 2.74 6.45
N PRO A 30 2.69 3.99 5.97
CA PRO A 30 1.90 5.11 6.47
C PRO A 30 0.39 4.82 6.47
N THR A 31 -0.35 5.57 7.28
CA THR A 31 -1.80 5.37 7.48
C THR A 31 -2.63 6.58 7.13
N ASP A 32 -1.97 7.66 6.75
CA ASP A 32 -2.54 8.98 6.54
C ASP A 32 -2.64 9.33 5.06
N ALA A 33 -2.51 8.33 4.18
CA ALA A 33 -2.74 8.51 2.74
C ALA A 33 -4.18 8.99 2.51
N SER A 34 -4.36 9.96 1.62
CA SER A 34 -5.72 10.21 1.13
C SER A 34 -6.18 9.04 0.25
N GLU A 35 -7.49 8.76 0.23
CA GLU A 35 -8.06 7.74 -0.67
C GLU A 35 -7.65 8.00 -2.13
N LYS A 36 -7.54 9.27 -2.52
CA LYS A 36 -7.08 9.64 -3.87
C LYS A 36 -5.63 9.24 -4.11
N GLU A 37 -4.70 9.59 -3.22
CA GLU A 37 -3.27 9.24 -3.36
C GLU A 37 -3.08 7.73 -3.38
N PHE A 38 -3.81 7.01 -2.53
CA PHE A 38 -3.82 5.56 -2.49
C PHE A 38 -4.30 4.95 -3.81
N CYS A 39 -5.46 5.38 -4.33
CA CYS A 39 -6.01 4.87 -5.59
C CYS A 39 -5.16 5.27 -6.82
N ASP A 40 -4.57 6.47 -6.83
CA ASP A 40 -3.60 6.87 -7.85
C ASP A 40 -2.37 5.94 -7.81
N GLY A 41 -1.88 5.61 -6.60
CA GLY A 41 -0.80 4.66 -6.39
C GLY A 41 -1.12 3.27 -6.96
N LEU A 42 -2.30 2.71 -6.65
CA LEU A 42 -2.74 1.42 -7.18
C LEU A 42 -2.79 1.42 -8.71
N THR A 43 -3.35 2.46 -9.31
CA THR A 43 -3.48 2.55 -10.77
C THR A 43 -2.19 2.91 -11.50
N SER A 44 -1.19 3.43 -10.77
CA SER A 44 0.11 3.75 -11.35
C SER A 44 0.81 2.50 -11.93
N LEU A 45 0.53 1.30 -11.39
CA LEU A 45 1.06 0.05 -11.93
C LEU A 45 0.68 -0.16 -13.40
N PHE A 46 -0.57 0.13 -13.79
CA PHE A 46 -0.99 0.00 -15.19
C PHE A 46 -0.24 0.97 -16.11
N THR A 47 0.04 2.18 -15.61
CA THR A 47 0.80 3.18 -16.36
C THR A 47 2.26 2.73 -16.50
N ASP A 48 2.86 2.28 -15.41
CA ASP A 48 4.23 1.77 -15.37
C ASP A 48 4.39 0.52 -16.26
N MET A 49 3.43 -0.41 -16.22
CA MET A 49 3.40 -1.60 -17.08
C MET A 49 3.19 -1.26 -18.56
N SER A 50 2.30 -0.32 -18.88
CA SER A 50 2.12 0.14 -20.28
C SER A 50 3.36 0.85 -20.84
N SER A 51 4.24 1.33 -19.95
CA SER A 51 5.49 2.00 -20.29
C SER A 51 6.72 1.07 -20.16
N ALA A 52 6.56 -0.09 -19.54
CA ALA A 52 7.58 -1.12 -19.44
C ALA A 52 7.79 -1.77 -20.81
N GLY A 53 9.01 -2.23 -21.09
CA GLY A 53 9.27 -3.01 -22.29
C GLY A 53 8.63 -4.40 -22.23
N ASP A 54 8.66 -5.12 -23.35
CA ASP A 54 7.95 -6.40 -23.52
C ASP A 54 8.61 -7.60 -22.79
N SER A 55 9.67 -7.37 -22.00
CA SER A 55 10.38 -8.46 -21.32
C SER A 55 9.85 -8.74 -19.90
N GLU A 56 9.86 -10.02 -19.49
CA GLU A 56 9.46 -10.45 -18.14
C GLU A 56 10.26 -9.71 -17.05
N LYS A 57 11.55 -9.46 -17.31
CA LYS A 57 12.42 -8.71 -16.39
C LYS A 57 11.95 -7.26 -16.20
N GLU A 58 11.49 -6.61 -17.25
CA GLU A 58 10.96 -5.24 -17.17
C GLU A 58 9.62 -5.21 -16.45
N ALA A 59 8.77 -6.22 -16.65
CA ALA A 59 7.52 -6.37 -15.91
C ALA A 59 7.78 -6.54 -14.40
N VAL A 60 8.64 -7.48 -13.99
CA VAL A 60 8.96 -7.66 -12.56
C VAL A 60 9.59 -6.40 -11.96
N ALA A 61 10.48 -5.71 -12.69
CA ALA A 61 11.03 -4.44 -12.23
C ALA A 61 9.96 -3.35 -12.04
N ALA A 62 8.95 -3.30 -12.91
CA ALA A 62 7.81 -2.39 -12.77
C ALA A 62 6.96 -2.73 -11.54
N VAL A 63 6.67 -4.01 -11.29
CA VAL A 63 5.95 -4.44 -10.07
C VAL A 63 6.73 -4.06 -8.81
N LYS A 64 8.04 -4.33 -8.76
CA LYS A 64 8.87 -3.97 -7.59
C LYS A 64 8.90 -2.47 -7.33
N LYS A 65 9.05 -1.67 -8.40
CA LYS A 65 9.02 -0.20 -8.31
C LYS A 65 7.67 0.29 -7.78
N TRP A 66 6.59 -0.29 -8.28
CA TRP A 66 5.24 0.01 -7.82
C TRP A 66 5.05 -0.36 -6.34
N GLY A 67 5.50 -1.54 -5.91
CA GLY A 67 5.44 -1.97 -4.51
C GLY A 67 6.13 -0.97 -3.58
N GLY A 68 7.37 -0.56 -3.89
CA GLY A 68 8.07 0.46 -3.10
C GLY A 68 7.34 1.80 -3.08
N THR A 69 6.70 2.21 -4.18
CA THR A 69 5.88 3.43 -4.21
C THR A 69 4.66 3.29 -3.30
N MET A 70 3.99 2.15 -3.32
CA MET A 70 2.83 1.88 -2.49
C MET A 70 3.21 1.80 -1.00
N GLU A 71 4.34 1.20 -0.63
CA GLU A 71 4.86 1.22 0.75
C GLU A 71 5.10 2.65 1.26
N GLU A 72 5.57 3.55 0.41
CA GLU A 72 5.75 4.97 0.74
C GLU A 72 4.43 5.72 0.86
N VAL A 73 3.46 5.43 -0.01
CA VAL A 73 2.11 6.03 0.05
C VAL A 73 1.36 5.55 1.29
N GLY A 74 1.43 4.25 1.57
CA GLY A 74 0.69 3.61 2.65
C GLY A 74 -0.79 3.45 2.34
N THR A 75 -1.60 3.44 3.39
CA THR A 75 -3.05 3.19 3.32
C THR A 75 -3.83 4.37 3.90
N PRO A 76 -5.09 4.57 3.49
CA PRO A 76 -5.97 5.55 4.14
C PRO A 76 -6.45 5.05 5.51
N GLU A 77 -6.70 5.96 6.45
CA GLU A 77 -7.26 5.62 7.78
C GLU A 77 -8.63 4.93 7.70
N SER A 78 -9.35 5.03 6.57
CA SER A 78 -10.64 4.40 6.34
C SER A 78 -10.55 2.90 6.03
N ILE A 79 -9.37 2.36 5.71
CA ILE A 79 -9.18 0.91 5.53
C ILE A 79 -9.35 0.19 6.87
N SER A 80 -9.94 -0.99 6.85
CA SER A 80 -10.00 -1.84 8.05
C SER A 80 -8.61 -2.36 8.42
N GLU A 81 -8.37 -2.68 9.70
CA GLU A 81 -7.10 -3.32 10.13
C GLU A 81 -6.81 -4.60 9.33
N GLU A 82 -7.85 -5.35 8.99
CA GLU A 82 -7.73 -6.57 8.18
C GLU A 82 -7.36 -6.27 6.72
N GLY A 83 -7.97 -5.26 6.10
CA GLY A 83 -7.60 -4.81 4.75
C GLY A 83 -6.21 -4.18 4.71
N ARG A 84 -5.80 -3.50 5.79
CA ARG A 84 -4.42 -3.02 5.94
C ARG A 84 -3.44 -4.19 6.01
N LYS A 85 -3.75 -5.23 6.77
CA LYS A 85 -2.92 -6.44 6.80
C LYS A 85 -2.80 -7.04 5.39
N GLY A 86 -3.88 -7.07 4.61
CA GLY A 86 -3.84 -7.53 3.22
C GLY A 86 -2.91 -6.67 2.35
N PHE A 87 -2.99 -5.35 2.48
CA PHE A 87 -2.06 -4.44 1.83
C PHE A 87 -0.60 -4.74 2.20
N GLU A 88 -0.29 -4.84 3.49
CA GLU A 88 1.08 -5.09 3.97
C GLU A 88 1.60 -6.46 3.49
N LEU A 89 0.76 -7.50 3.51
CA LEU A 89 1.08 -8.81 2.95
C LEU A 89 1.39 -8.73 1.45
N MET A 90 0.62 -7.96 0.68
CA MET A 90 0.87 -7.78 -0.75
C MET A 90 2.20 -7.05 -1.00
N MET A 91 2.53 -6.04 -0.19
CA MET A 91 3.77 -5.29 -0.34
C MET A 91 5.00 -6.12 0.04
N GLU A 92 4.93 -6.88 1.14
CA GLU A 92 5.98 -7.82 1.55
C GLU A 92 6.29 -8.81 0.42
N GLN A 93 5.24 -9.41 -0.10
CA GLN A 93 5.27 -10.31 -1.25
C GLN A 93 5.91 -9.69 -2.51
N VAL A 94 5.61 -8.42 -2.83
CA VAL A 94 6.26 -7.71 -3.94
C VAL A 94 7.73 -7.38 -3.66
N ALA A 95 8.08 -7.08 -2.40
CA ALA A 95 9.44 -6.79 -1.99
C ALA A 95 10.35 -8.04 -2.09
N GLU A 96 9.79 -9.22 -1.85
CA GLU A 96 10.46 -10.52 -1.94
C GLU A 96 10.78 -10.97 -3.38
N LEU A 97 10.19 -10.34 -4.40
CA LEU A 97 10.44 -10.70 -5.79
C LEU A 97 11.91 -10.55 -6.18
N ASP A 98 12.50 -11.55 -6.81
CA ASP A 98 13.86 -11.52 -7.33
C ASP A 98 13.92 -11.07 -8.80
N GLU A 99 15.10 -10.61 -9.27
CA GLU A 99 15.32 -10.25 -10.67
C GLU A 99 15.11 -11.43 -11.66
N GLY A 100 15.09 -12.66 -11.14
CA GLY A 100 14.87 -13.89 -11.91
C GLY A 100 13.44 -14.40 -11.89
N ASP A 101 12.54 -13.77 -11.12
CA ASP A 101 11.14 -14.17 -11.05
C ASP A 101 10.41 -13.81 -12.34
N THR A 102 9.35 -14.56 -12.61
CA THR A 102 8.51 -14.41 -13.81
C THR A 102 7.11 -13.95 -13.43
N ALA A 103 6.34 -13.49 -14.42
CA ALA A 103 4.92 -13.19 -14.20
C ALA A 103 4.13 -14.40 -13.66
N LYS A 104 4.55 -15.64 -14.00
CA LYS A 104 3.95 -16.86 -13.44
C LYS A 104 4.30 -17.11 -11.98
N ASP A 105 5.44 -16.60 -11.52
CA ASP A 105 5.77 -16.66 -10.10
C ASP A 105 4.88 -15.70 -9.33
N LEU A 106 4.50 -14.56 -9.94
CA LEU A 106 3.50 -13.64 -9.39
C LEU A 106 2.12 -14.28 -9.23
N GLU A 107 1.67 -15.00 -10.25
CA GLU A 107 0.36 -15.68 -10.24
C GLU A 107 0.24 -16.78 -9.17
N ARG A 108 1.38 -17.27 -8.63
CA ARG A 108 1.41 -18.34 -7.62
C ARG A 108 1.60 -17.82 -6.19
N MET A 109 1.71 -16.51 -6.01
CA MET A 109 1.93 -15.89 -4.70
C MET A 109 0.77 -16.19 -3.72
N ASP A 110 -0.44 -16.38 -4.24
CA ASP A 110 -1.62 -16.71 -3.43
C ASP A 110 -1.73 -18.21 -3.05
N GLU A 111 -0.90 -19.11 -3.63
CA GLU A 111 -1.07 -20.57 -3.46
C GLU A 111 -0.73 -21.07 -2.03
N ASP A 112 0.12 -20.34 -1.30
CA ASP A 112 0.64 -20.74 0.02
C ASP A 112 0.10 -19.89 1.19
N LEU A 113 -0.92 -19.06 0.95
CA LEU A 113 -1.51 -18.19 1.97
C LEU A 113 -2.34 -18.96 3.00
N SER A 114 -2.20 -18.60 4.28
CA SER A 114 -3.07 -19.14 5.32
C SER A 114 -4.51 -18.61 5.19
N ASP A 115 -5.49 -19.28 5.81
CA ASP A 115 -6.88 -18.78 5.86
C ASP A 115 -6.97 -17.32 6.38
N SER A 116 -6.08 -16.95 7.31
CA SER A 116 -6.04 -15.59 7.87
C SER A 116 -5.42 -14.58 6.91
N ASP A 117 -4.55 -15.01 6.00
CA ASP A 117 -3.91 -14.14 5.03
C ASP A 117 -4.84 -13.96 3.83
N ASN A 118 -5.48 -15.04 3.37
CA ASN A 118 -6.56 -14.97 2.38
C ASN A 118 -7.66 -13.99 2.80
N LYS A 119 -8.12 -14.07 4.05
CA LYS A 119 -9.15 -13.14 4.55
C LYS A 119 -8.69 -11.68 4.59
N ALA A 120 -7.39 -11.45 4.83
CA ALA A 120 -6.81 -10.12 4.81
C ALA A 120 -6.72 -9.56 3.39
N ILE A 121 -6.29 -10.39 2.43
CA ILE A 121 -6.30 -10.05 0.99
C ILE A 121 -7.72 -9.78 0.50
N ASP A 122 -8.70 -10.62 0.84
CA ASP A 122 -10.12 -10.39 0.49
C ASP A 122 -10.64 -9.04 1.04
N ALA A 123 -10.27 -8.70 2.28
CA ALA A 123 -10.67 -7.43 2.88
C ALA A 123 -10.00 -6.22 2.21
N PHE A 124 -8.75 -6.39 1.77
CA PHE A 124 -8.04 -5.39 0.97
C PHE A 124 -8.72 -5.20 -0.40
N ASP A 125 -8.98 -6.28 -1.13
CA ASP A 125 -9.63 -6.26 -2.44
C ASP A 125 -11.04 -5.67 -2.39
N ALA A 126 -11.81 -6.00 -1.36
CA ALA A 126 -13.13 -5.41 -1.14
C ALA A 126 -13.03 -3.89 -0.94
N TYR A 127 -12.05 -3.43 -0.15
CA TYR A 127 -11.84 -2.00 0.09
C TYR A 127 -11.40 -1.26 -1.18
N THR A 128 -10.44 -1.80 -1.93
CA THR A 128 -9.97 -1.17 -3.18
C THR A 128 -11.09 -1.11 -4.23
N THR A 129 -11.94 -2.13 -4.32
CA THR A 129 -13.10 -2.15 -5.22
C THR A 129 -14.15 -1.10 -4.85
N ASP A 130 -14.43 -0.91 -3.55
CA ASP A 130 -15.42 0.07 -3.07
C ASP A 130 -14.89 1.51 -3.13
N THR A 131 -13.60 1.70 -2.81
CA THR A 131 -12.99 3.01 -2.62
C THR A 131 -12.39 3.58 -3.91
N CYS A 132 -11.81 2.73 -4.76
CA CYS A 132 -11.11 3.16 -5.97
C CYS A 132 -11.97 2.94 -7.23
N PRO A 133 -12.57 4.01 -7.81
CA PRO A 133 -13.52 3.88 -8.91
C PRO A 133 -12.95 3.23 -10.18
N SER A 134 -11.64 3.33 -10.37
CA SER A 134 -10.88 2.75 -11.48
C SER A 134 -10.53 1.27 -11.30
N MET A 135 -10.71 0.72 -10.10
CA MET A 135 -10.49 -0.70 -9.79
C MET A 135 -11.78 -1.51 -9.87
N ALA A 136 -12.94 -0.86 -9.75
CA ALA A 136 -14.22 -1.51 -9.97
C ALA A 136 -14.30 -2.03 -11.41
N PRO A 137 -14.77 -3.27 -11.64
CA PRO A 137 -14.99 -3.76 -12.99
C PRO A 137 -15.93 -2.79 -13.71
N GLU A 138 -15.47 -2.18 -14.80
CA GLU A 138 -16.31 -1.31 -15.61
C GLU A 138 -17.62 -2.05 -15.91
N GLY A 139 -18.74 -1.44 -15.51
CA GLY A 139 -20.06 -2.02 -15.72
C GLY A 139 -20.26 -2.43 -17.18
N GLN A 140 -20.43 -3.75 -17.39
CA GLN A 140 -21.15 -4.28 -18.55
C GLN A 140 -22.62 -3.85 -18.48
#